data_AF-A0A9N9DF51-F1
#
_entry.id   AF-A0A9N9DF51-F1
#
_cell.length_a   1.000
_cell.length_b   1.000
_cell.length_c   1.000
_cell.angle_alpha   90.00
_cell.angle_beta   90.00
_cell.angle_gamma   90.00
#
_symmetry.space_group_name_H-M   'P 1'
#
loop_
_entity.id
_entity.type
_entity.pdbx_description
1 polymer ?
#
loop_
_entity_poly.entity_id
_entity_poly.type
_entity_poly.pdbx_seq_one_letter_code
_entity_poly.pdbx_strand_id
1 'polypeptide(L)'
;MSATTSNTDVRGYLSAHGYIPYAKYFELCSYENWSLCQYVSLIINNYKFAEKDTAHSSFFGTLQNIIDNLCISQEIREIAQKLINNKKVLVPIGASSRDYT
;
A
#
# COMPACT_ATOMS: atom_id res chain seq x y z
N MET A 1 -32.86 -18.50 11.76
CA MET A 1 -32.12 -17.26 11.44
C MET A 1 -30.87 -17.67 10.71
N SER A 2 -30.85 -17.54 9.39
CA SER A 2 -29.74 -18.01 8.56
C SER A 2 -28.74 -16.87 8.37
N ALA A 3 -27.51 -17.06 8.86
CA ALA A 3 -26.42 -16.14 8.64
C ALA A 3 -26.07 -16.15 7.15
N THR A 4 -26.30 -15.02 6.48
CA THR A 4 -25.84 -14.80 5.11
C THR A 4 -24.35 -14.49 5.18
N THR A 5 -23.52 -15.50 4.93
CA THR A 5 -22.09 -15.31 4.68
C THR A 5 -21.95 -14.62 3.34
N SER A 6 -21.79 -13.29 3.36
CA SER A 6 -21.39 -12.54 2.18
C SER A 6 -19.93 -12.87 1.85
N ASN A 7 -19.73 -13.96 1.12
CA ASN A 7 -18.53 -14.15 0.31
C ASN A 7 -18.58 -13.10 -0.80
N THR A 8 -18.11 -11.90 -0.51
CA THR A 8 -17.88 -10.87 -1.52
C THR A 8 -16.78 -11.38 -2.44
N ASP A 9 -17.21 -11.97 -3.56
CA ASP A 9 -16.37 -12.25 -4.70
C ASP A 9 -15.97 -10.90 -5.32
N VAL A 10 -14.95 -10.27 -4.73
CA VAL A 10 -14.40 -8.98 -5.15
C VAL A 10 -13.76 -9.08 -6.55
N ARG A 11 -13.57 -10.29 -7.06
CA ARG A 11 -12.84 -10.59 -8.29
C ARG A 11 -13.60 -10.18 -9.56
N GLY A 12 -14.94 -10.15 -9.51
CA GLY A 12 -15.78 -9.90 -10.68
C GLY A 12 -15.90 -8.43 -11.12
N TYR A 13 -15.83 -7.47 -10.19
CA TYR A 13 -16.15 -6.06 -10.49
C TYR A 13 -14.96 -5.21 -10.95
N LEU A 14 -13.74 -5.71 -10.84
CA LEU A 14 -12.51 -4.93 -11.02
C LEU A 14 -11.91 -5.02 -12.45
N SER A 15 -12.42 -5.95 -13.27
CA SER A 15 -11.84 -6.30 -14.58
C SER A 15 -12.32 -5.40 -15.73
N ALA A 16 -13.44 -4.70 -15.59
CA ALA A 16 -14.16 -4.19 -16.77
C ALA A 16 -13.72 -2.81 -17.31
N HIS A 17 -12.96 -1.99 -16.57
CA HIS A 17 -12.76 -0.58 -16.94
C HIS A 17 -11.31 -0.09 -17.03
N GLY A 18 -10.30 -0.95 -16.86
CA GLY A 18 -8.88 -0.54 -16.93
C GLY A 18 -8.43 0.43 -15.83
N TYR A 19 -9.37 1.01 -15.06
CA TYR A 19 -9.11 1.83 -13.90
C TYR A 19 -8.76 0.96 -12.70
N ILE A 20 -7.59 1.19 -12.12
CA ILE A 20 -7.10 0.49 -10.94
C ILE A 20 -7.39 1.37 -9.71
N PRO A 21 -8.32 1.00 -8.82
CA PRO A 21 -8.68 1.75 -7.63
C PRO A 21 -7.64 1.56 -6.52
N TYR A 22 -6.47 2.16 -6.69
CA TYR A 22 -5.31 2.06 -5.78
C TYR A 22 -5.63 2.40 -4.30
N ALA A 23 -6.59 3.27 -4.04
CA ALA A 23 -6.97 3.67 -2.68
C ALA A 23 -7.83 2.62 -1.94
N LYS A 24 -8.54 1.75 -2.66
CA LYS A 24 -9.54 0.83 -2.07
C LYS A 24 -8.96 -0.14 -1.05
N TYR A 25 -7.69 -0.51 -1.20
CA TYR A 25 -7.01 -1.33 -0.20
C TYR A 25 -7.02 -0.69 1.20
N PHE A 26 -6.77 0.61 1.28
CA PHE A 26 -6.69 1.34 2.56
C PHE A 26 -8.08 1.53 3.21
N GLU A 27 -9.15 1.48 2.41
CA GLU A 27 -10.52 1.51 2.91
C GLU A 27 -10.97 0.13 3.44
N LEU A 28 -10.47 -0.96 2.85
CA LEU A 28 -10.91 -2.33 3.14
C LEU A 28 -10.04 -3.02 4.19
N CYS A 29 -8.76 -2.69 4.27
CA CYS A 29 -7.82 -3.30 5.21
C CYS A 29 -7.60 -2.39 6.41
N SER A 30 -7.71 -2.95 7.62
CA SER A 30 -7.35 -2.26 8.85
C SER A 30 -5.90 -1.80 8.80
N TYR A 31 -5.64 -0.62 9.36
CA TYR A 31 -4.36 0.08 9.23
C TYR A 31 -3.18 -0.67 9.86
N GLU A 32 -3.44 -1.54 10.83
CA GLU A 32 -2.44 -2.40 11.47
C GLU A 32 -1.90 -3.48 10.53
N ASN A 33 -2.65 -3.80 9.47
CA ASN A 33 -2.34 -4.87 8.52
C ASN A 33 -1.82 -4.34 7.17
N TRP A 34 -1.64 -3.02 7.02
CA TRP A 34 -1.15 -2.46 5.77
C TRP A 34 0.26 -2.97 5.44
N SER A 35 0.41 -3.53 4.25
CA SER A 35 1.65 -4.13 3.78
C SER A 35 1.84 -3.88 2.29
N LEU A 36 3.01 -3.35 1.92
CA LEU A 36 3.36 -3.13 0.52
C LEU A 36 3.30 -4.43 -0.29
N CYS A 37 3.79 -5.54 0.25
CA CYS A 37 3.79 -6.82 -0.45
C CYS A 37 2.37 -7.34 -0.71
N GLN A 38 1.47 -7.21 0.28
CA GLN A 38 0.07 -7.62 0.13
C GLN A 38 -0.67 -6.71 -0.85
N TYR A 39 -0.45 -5.39 -0.74
CA TYR A 39 -0.99 -4.40 -1.64
C TYR A 39 -0.61 -4.67 -3.09
N VAL A 40 0.69 -4.78 -3.37
CA VAL A 40 1.21 -5.00 -4.72
C VAL A 40 0.73 -6.34 -5.27
N SER A 41 0.76 -7.41 -4.48
CA SER A 41 0.22 -8.71 -4.89
C SER A 41 -1.26 -8.62 -5.25
N LEU A 42 -2.06 -7.94 -4.43
CA LEU A 42 -3.49 -7.77 -4.68
C LEU A 42 -3.74 -7.02 -5.99
N ILE A 43 -3.01 -5.94 -6.24
CA ILE A 43 -3.16 -5.15 -7.46
C ILE A 43 -2.70 -5.94 -8.70
N ILE A 44 -1.51 -6.53 -8.68
CA ILE A 44 -0.98 -7.25 -9.86
C ILE A 44 -1.83 -8.49 -10.20
N ASN A 45 -2.35 -9.19 -9.18
CA ASN A 45 -3.13 -10.40 -9.41
C ASN A 45 -4.57 -10.13 -9.89
N ASN A 46 -5.11 -8.94 -9.67
CA ASN A 46 -6.50 -8.62 -10.00
C ASN A 46 -6.66 -7.71 -11.23
N TYR A 47 -5.58 -7.05 -11.69
CA TYR A 47 -5.66 -6.10 -12.80
C TYR A 47 -4.59 -6.39 -13.85
N LYS A 48 -5.03 -6.84 -15.03
CA LYS A 48 -4.16 -7.31 -16.14
C LYS A 48 -3.08 -6.31 -16.57
N PHE A 49 -3.37 -5.01 -16.47
CA PHE A 49 -2.47 -3.93 -16.90
C PHE A 49 -1.82 -3.20 -15.73
N ALA A 50 -1.93 -3.72 -14.51
CA ALA A 50 -1.27 -3.11 -13.38
C ALA A 50 0.25 -3.29 -13.48
N GLU A 51 0.96 -2.19 -13.33
CA GLU A 51 2.41 -2.18 -13.25
C GLU A 51 2.85 -2.15 -11.78
N LYS A 52 3.90 -2.91 -11.48
CA LYS A 52 4.45 -3.02 -10.12
C LYS A 52 4.94 -1.67 -9.62
N ASP A 53 5.65 -0.91 -10.46
CA ASP A 53 6.22 0.39 -10.09
C ASP A 53 5.13 1.43 -9.84
N THR A 54 4.06 1.40 -10.64
CA THR A 54 2.87 2.23 -10.45
C THR A 54 2.16 1.86 -9.15
N ALA A 55 1.99 0.56 -8.85
CA ALA A 55 1.44 0.12 -7.57
C ALA A 55 2.31 0.54 -6.37
N HIS A 56 3.63 0.39 -6.47
CA HIS A 56 4.56 0.86 -5.45
C HIS A 56 4.41 2.37 -5.21
N SER A 57 4.39 3.17 -6.29
CA SER A 57 4.27 4.62 -6.21
C SER A 57 2.94 5.03 -5.60
N SER A 58 1.84 4.40 -6.02
CA SER A 58 0.51 4.64 -5.46
C SER A 58 0.41 4.29 -3.98
N PHE A 59 1.04 3.20 -3.54
CA PHE A 59 1.06 2.83 -2.12
C PHE A 59 1.70 3.92 -1.26
N PHE A 60 2.92 4.35 -1.61
CA PHE A 60 3.63 5.37 -0.85
C PHE A 60 3.00 6.76 -0.99
N GLY A 61 2.46 7.11 -2.16
CA GLY A 61 1.72 8.35 -2.35
C GLY A 61 0.46 8.41 -1.48
N THR A 62 -0.25 7.30 -1.33
CA THR A 62 -1.42 7.22 -0.44
C THR A 62 -1.02 7.37 1.02
N LEU A 63 0.06 6.72 1.46
CA LEU A 63 0.59 6.90 2.83
C LEU A 63 0.99 8.35 3.10
N GLN A 64 1.62 9.02 2.13
CA GLN A 64 2.00 10.43 2.27
C GLN A 64 0.75 11.32 2.40
N ASN A 65 -0.26 11.11 1.56
CA ASN A 65 -1.54 11.82 1.66
C ASN A 65 -2.22 11.61 3.02
N ILE A 66 -2.10 10.40 3.61
CA ILE A 66 -2.62 10.10 4.94
C ILE A 66 -1.88 10.92 6.01
N ILE A 67 -0.55 10.97 5.93
CA ILE A 67 0.30 11.72 6.87
C ILE A 67 0.00 13.22 6.81
N ASP A 68 -0.19 13.78 5.62
CA ASP A 68 -0.41 15.22 5.43
C ASP A 68 -1.85 15.64 5.77
N ASN A 69 -2.78 14.69 5.91
CA ASN A 69 -4.17 14.97 6.23
C ASN A 69 -4.39 15.09 7.74
N LEU A 70 -4.57 16.34 8.20
CA LEU A 70 -4.78 16.64 9.61
C LEU A 70 -6.10 16.09 10.19
N CYS A 71 -7.08 15.77 9.34
CA CYS A 71 -8.38 15.20 9.74
C CYS A 71 -8.30 13.69 10.06
N ILE A 72 -7.24 13.01 9.65
CA ILE A 72 -7.01 11.59 9.98
C ILE A 72 -6.44 11.50 11.40
N SER A 73 -6.79 10.44 12.14
CA SER A 73 -6.29 10.25 13.51
C SER A 73 -4.77 10.16 13.55
N GLN A 74 -4.20 10.67 14.65
CA GLN A 74 -2.76 10.66 14.87
C GLN A 74 -2.18 9.24 14.81
N GLU A 75 -2.88 8.25 15.39
CA GLU A 75 -2.48 6.84 15.37
C GLU A 75 -2.28 6.31 13.95
N ILE A 76 -3.24 6.57 13.05
CA ILE A 76 -3.18 6.12 11.66
C ILE A 76 -2.03 6.82 10.92
N ARG A 77 -1.84 8.12 11.15
CA ARG A 77 -0.70 8.87 10.59
C ARG A 77 0.64 8.31 11.04
N GLU A 78 0.77 7.94 12.31
CA GLU A 78 2.00 7.34 12.86
C GLU A 78 2.30 5.98 12.23
N ILE A 79 1.27 5.16 11.99
CA ILE A 79 1.43 3.86 11.32
C ILE A 79 1.85 4.06 9.86
N ALA A 80 1.24 5.00 9.14
CA ALA A 80 1.65 5.37 7.80
C ALA A 80 3.12 5.84 7.75
N GLN A 81 3.53 6.69 8.71
CA GLN A 81 4.90 7.18 8.82
C GLN A 81 5.90 6.05 9.09
N LYS A 82 5.56 5.08 9.95
CA LYS A 82 6.38 3.89 10.21
C LYS A 82 6.60 3.07 8.93
N LEU A 83 5.56 2.86 8.14
CA LEU A 83 5.64 2.14 6.86
C LEU A 83 6.54 2.86 5.85
N ILE A 84 6.46 4.19 5.74
CA ILE A 84 7.36 4.99 4.89
C ILE A 84 8.81 4.88 5.38
N ASN A 85 9.06 4.94 6.69
CA ASN A 85 10.41 4.88 7.24
C ASN A 85 11.06 3.50 7.02
N ASN A 86 10.28 2.41 7.10
CA ASN A 86 10.77 1.07 6.81
C ASN A 86 11.25 0.90 5.36
N LYS A 87 10.74 1.68 4.40
CA LYS A 87 11.29 1.75 3.03
C LYS A 87 12.75 2.19 3.02
N LYS A 88 13.14 3.11 3.92
CA LYS A 88 14.49 3.70 3.96
C LYS A 88 15.51 2.79 4.67
N VAL A 89 15.06 1.94 5.58
CA VAL A 89 15.94 1.04 6.37
C VAL A 89 16.52 -0.11 5.51
N LEU A 90 15.88 -0.45 4.40
CA LEU A 90 16.33 -1.51 3.48
C LEU A 90 17.44 -1.09 2.49
N VAL A 91 17.91 0.16 2.54
CA VAL A 91 19.14 0.56 1.82
C VAL A 91 20.32 0.36 2.77
N PRO A 92 21.22 -0.61 2.54
CA PRO A 92 22.39 -0.77 3.37
C PRO A 92 23.24 0.50 3.28
N ILE A 93 23.62 1.04 4.44
CA ILE A 93 24.73 1.99 4.55
C ILE A 93 25.95 1.27 4.00
N GLY A 94 26.31 1.58 2.76
CA GLY A 94 27.33 0.85 2.00
C GLY A 94 27.92 1.71 0.90
N ALA A 95 28.50 2.85 1.25
CA ALA A 95 29.58 3.50 0.51
C ALA A 95 30.18 4.67 1.31
N SER A 96 31.04 4.36 2.28
CA SER A 96 32.18 5.24 2.58
C SER A 96 33.31 4.40 3.17
N SER A 97 34.07 3.80 2.27
CA SER A 97 35.45 3.41 2.51
C SER A 97 36.22 3.79 1.26
N ARG A 98 37.44 4.33 1.48
CA ARG A 98 38.35 5.07 0.57
C ARG A 98 38.13 6.59 0.65
N ASP A 99 39.07 7.43 1.04
CA ASP A 99 40.53 7.30 1.20
C ASP A 99 41.01 8.37 2.20
N TYR A 100 42.07 8.09 2.98
CA TYR A 100 43.24 8.97 3.08
C TYR A 100 44.43 8.11 3.53
N THR A 101 45.27 7.82 2.53
CA THR A 101 46.73 7.67 2.51
C THR A 101 47.44 6.96 3.66
#